data_AF-A0A8E5U8A5-F1
#
_entry.id   AF-A0A8E5U8A5-F1
#
_cell.length_a   1.000
_cell.length_b   1.000
_cell.length_c   1.000
_cell.angle_alpha   90.00
_cell.angle_beta   90.00
_cell.angle_gamma   90.00
#
_symmetry.space_group_name_H-M   'P 1'
#
loop_
_entity.id
_entity.type
_entity.pdbx_description
1 polymer ?
#
loop_
_entity_poly.entity_id
_entity_poly.type
_entity_poly.pdbx_seq_one_letter_code
_entity_poly.pdbx_strand_id
1 'polypeptide(L)'
;MKEKLWTKDFWAITIVSFIIFFVFYVLLTLLPIYIADRLHASADKAGLLVTCFLAAAIVIRPFAGQWVGKYSNKKILVLSSLAFLVITALYPVCHSIESLLFIRVLHGITFGVITTVKGTISARLIPASRRGEGISFFSLAMGLAMVVGPWIGLNMARWNAFTAAFWLCSAVAALGIVLSLIVTVPPVIRHADGSKPNLGFAAMFDRAALPFALVTFFMTFSYAGVSAFLALYARELDLMAAASNFLLCYAIFLMICRTFTGNICDKKGPKYVVFPCLLAFTIGLVALGYTNGSIMMIISGGLIGIGYGSVTPVFQTQIISSVEPHKIGVANSLFFNAMDAGMAIGAFIMGMMVESVGYRMIYVAGAVLVVLAGALYAVQMKKRGVMPLVSTSELH
;
A
#
# COMPACT_ATOMS: atom_id res chain seq x y z
N MET A 1 21.23 -11.01 -23.31
CA MET A 1 21.31 -11.27 -21.85
C MET A 1 20.16 -10.55 -21.16
N LYS A 2 19.51 -11.15 -20.14
CA LYS A 2 18.46 -10.45 -19.37
C LYS A 2 19.06 -9.28 -18.60
N GLU A 3 18.41 -8.12 -18.65
CA GLU A 3 18.81 -6.95 -17.85
C GLU A 3 18.81 -7.29 -16.35
N LYS A 4 19.83 -6.79 -15.63
CA LYS A 4 20.05 -7.10 -14.22
C LYS A 4 19.05 -6.34 -13.34
N LEU A 5 18.06 -7.05 -12.82
CA LEU A 5 17.10 -6.53 -11.82
C LEU A 5 17.68 -6.53 -10.40
N TRP A 6 18.39 -7.61 -10.06
CA TRP A 6 18.89 -7.87 -8.71
C TRP A 6 20.20 -7.12 -8.47
N THR A 7 20.10 -5.85 -8.12
CA THR A 7 21.22 -4.98 -7.77
C THR A 7 21.24 -4.70 -6.27
N LYS A 8 22.40 -4.28 -5.75
CA LYS A 8 22.54 -3.85 -4.34
C LYS A 8 21.54 -2.75 -4.01
N ASP A 9 21.37 -1.78 -4.91
CA ASP A 9 20.49 -0.62 -4.71
C ASP A 9 19.01 -1.04 -4.73
N PHE A 10 18.63 -1.98 -5.61
CA PHE A 10 17.27 -2.51 -5.65
C PHE A 10 16.91 -3.30 -4.37
N TRP A 11 17.83 -4.11 -3.85
CA TRP A 11 17.65 -4.77 -2.57
C TRP A 11 17.56 -3.78 -1.41
N ALA A 12 18.47 -2.82 -1.34
CA ALA A 12 18.48 -1.84 -0.27
C ALA A 12 17.21 -0.98 -0.26
N ILE A 13 16.71 -0.51 -1.42
CA ILE A 13 15.44 0.25 -1.46
C ILE A 13 14.22 -0.62 -1.12
N THR A 14 14.27 -1.92 -1.43
CA THR A 14 13.22 -2.89 -1.05
C THR A 14 13.21 -3.14 0.46
N ILE A 15 14.38 -3.27 1.09
CA ILE A 15 14.50 -3.41 2.54
C ILE A 15 14.05 -2.12 3.25
N VAL A 16 14.42 -0.94 2.73
CA VAL A 16 13.87 0.34 3.22
C VAL A 16 12.34 0.34 3.12
N SER A 17 11.77 -0.17 2.03
CA SER A 17 10.32 -0.32 1.89
C SER A 17 9.71 -1.18 2.99
N PHE A 18 10.32 -2.34 3.28
CA PHE A 18 9.90 -3.22 4.37
C PHE A 18 9.94 -2.50 5.72
N ILE A 19 11.06 -1.85 6.05
CA ILE A 19 11.25 -1.12 7.32
C ILE A 19 10.15 -0.08 7.56
N ILE A 20 9.86 0.75 6.55
CA ILE A 20 8.86 1.81 6.68
C ILE A 20 7.46 1.22 6.90
N PHE A 21 7.07 0.20 6.13
CA PHE A 21 5.77 -0.45 6.33
C PHE A 21 5.72 -1.26 7.62
N PHE A 22 6.83 -1.86 8.05
CA PHE A 22 6.92 -2.62 9.29
C PHE A 22 6.62 -1.72 10.48
N VAL A 23 7.30 -0.58 10.58
CA VAL A 23 7.06 0.42 11.65
C VAL A 23 5.60 0.90 11.59
N PHE A 24 5.09 1.19 10.40
CA PHE A 24 3.68 1.58 10.23
C PHE A 24 2.72 0.54 10.79
N TYR A 25 2.84 -0.73 10.40
CA TYR A 25 1.90 -1.79 10.79
C TYR A 25 2.05 -2.26 12.24
N VAL A 26 3.26 -2.22 12.82
CA VAL A 26 3.46 -2.42 14.27
C VAL A 26 2.67 -1.35 15.03
N LEU A 27 2.91 -0.07 14.71
CA LEU A 27 2.25 1.04 15.41
C LEU A 27 0.75 1.10 15.13
N LEU A 28 0.30 0.68 13.95
CA LEU A 28 -1.12 0.61 13.57
C LEU A 28 -1.93 -0.27 14.54
N THR A 29 -1.34 -1.38 15.00
CA THR A 29 -2.01 -2.33 15.89
C THR A 29 -1.69 -2.10 17.36
N LEU A 30 -0.46 -1.66 17.66
CA LEU A 30 0.00 -1.41 19.02
C LEU A 30 -0.65 -0.16 19.65
N LEU A 31 -0.74 0.95 18.92
CA LEU A 31 -1.18 2.23 19.48
C LEU A 31 -2.63 2.26 19.97
N PRO A 32 -3.62 1.68 19.26
CA PRO A 32 -4.98 1.54 19.78
C PRO A 32 -5.05 0.87 21.15
N ILE A 33 -4.26 -0.19 21.35
CA ILE A 33 -4.21 -0.93 22.62
C ILE A 33 -3.48 -0.11 23.69
N TYR A 34 -2.37 0.55 23.33
CA TYR A 34 -1.64 1.43 24.25
C TYR A 34 -2.54 2.53 24.85
N ILE A 35 -3.29 3.25 24.02
CA ILE A 35 -4.13 4.35 24.52
C ILE A 35 -5.34 3.85 25.30
N ALA A 36 -5.88 2.67 24.98
CA ALA A 36 -6.96 2.07 25.74
C ALA A 36 -6.48 1.62 27.13
N ASP A 37 -5.35 0.91 27.19
CA ASP A 37 -4.83 0.32 28.42
C ASP A 37 -4.14 1.33 29.34
N ARG A 38 -3.43 2.32 28.77
CA ARG A 38 -2.60 3.26 29.53
C ARG A 38 -3.20 4.64 29.70
N LEU A 39 -4.03 5.08 28.75
CA LEU A 39 -4.64 6.40 28.77
C LEU A 39 -6.17 6.34 28.92
N HIS A 40 -6.74 5.13 29.08
CA HIS A 40 -8.18 4.89 29.22
C HIS A 40 -9.00 5.55 28.10
N ALA A 41 -8.42 5.61 26.90
CA ALA A 41 -9.02 6.26 25.75
C ALA A 41 -10.10 5.37 25.13
N SER A 42 -11.15 6.03 24.63
CA SER A 42 -12.24 5.39 23.89
C SER A 42 -11.83 5.03 22.45
N ALA A 43 -12.62 4.15 21.83
CA ALA A 43 -12.33 3.60 20.50
C ALA A 43 -12.28 4.68 19.39
N ASP A 44 -13.02 5.78 19.52
CA ASP A 44 -12.97 6.91 18.58
C ASP A 44 -11.57 7.54 18.52
N LYS A 45 -10.87 7.63 19.67
CA LYS A 45 -9.49 8.15 19.73
C LYS A 45 -8.52 7.22 19.02
N ALA A 46 -8.72 5.91 19.12
CA ALA A 46 -7.92 4.94 18.38
C ALA A 46 -8.11 5.09 16.87
N GLY A 47 -9.35 5.29 16.42
CA GLY A 47 -9.68 5.61 15.03
C GLY A 47 -8.99 6.90 14.56
N LEU A 48 -9.01 7.96 15.38
CA LEU A 48 -8.36 9.23 15.07
C LEU A 48 -6.85 9.10 14.84
N LEU A 49 -6.14 8.24 15.60
CA LEU A 49 -4.70 8.01 15.36
C LEU A 49 -4.42 7.47 13.95
N VAL A 50 -5.30 6.62 13.43
CA VAL A 50 -5.17 6.07 12.07
C VAL A 50 -5.53 7.14 11.04
N THR A 51 -6.67 7.81 11.24
CA THR A 51 -7.19 8.84 10.33
C THR A 51 -6.24 10.03 10.20
N CYS A 52 -5.74 10.59 11.29
CA CYS A 52 -4.80 11.72 11.24
C CYS A 52 -3.52 11.38 10.47
N PHE A 53 -3.01 10.15 10.63
CA PHE A 53 -1.84 9.70 9.88
C PHE A 53 -2.11 9.55 8.39
N LEU A 54 -3.19 8.86 8.01
CA LEU A 54 -3.53 8.63 6.61
C LEU A 54 -3.90 9.96 5.92
N ALA A 55 -4.67 10.83 6.58
CA ALA A 55 -5.00 12.14 6.07
C ALA A 55 -3.74 12.98 5.81
N ALA A 56 -2.81 13.02 6.77
CA ALA A 56 -1.55 13.72 6.61
C ALA A 56 -0.70 13.15 5.45
N ALA A 57 -0.64 11.82 5.32
CA ALA A 57 0.03 11.15 4.21
C ALA A 57 -0.62 11.50 2.85
N ILE A 58 -1.95 11.47 2.77
CA ILE A 58 -2.70 11.80 1.55
C ILE A 58 -2.46 13.25 1.12
N VAL A 59 -2.47 14.18 2.08
CA VAL A 59 -2.28 15.61 1.82
C VAL A 59 -0.87 15.92 1.34
N ILE A 60 0.17 15.29 1.89
CA ILE A 60 1.56 15.59 1.49
C ILE A 60 1.98 14.94 0.17
N ARG A 61 1.37 13.80 -0.20
CA ARG A 61 1.77 12.99 -1.36
C ARG A 61 1.80 13.76 -2.69
N PRO A 62 0.83 14.62 -3.06
CA PRO A 62 0.90 15.39 -4.32
C PRO A 62 2.18 16.25 -4.39
N PHE A 63 2.53 16.90 -3.27
CA PHE A 63 3.73 17.71 -3.16
C PHE A 63 4.99 16.85 -3.21
N ALA A 64 5.02 15.72 -2.51
CA ALA A 64 6.12 14.76 -2.56
C ALA A 64 6.36 14.24 -3.99
N GLY A 65 5.29 13.95 -4.74
CA GLY A 65 5.35 13.51 -6.14
C GLY A 65 5.98 14.55 -7.07
N GLN A 66 5.78 15.83 -6.78
CA GLN A 66 6.42 16.94 -7.51
C GLN A 66 7.87 17.16 -7.06
N TRP A 67 8.15 17.02 -5.76
CA TRP A 67 9.49 17.17 -5.22
C TRP A 67 10.48 16.18 -5.83
N VAL A 68 10.07 14.94 -6.06
CA VAL A 68 10.94 13.91 -6.66
C VAL A 68 11.22 14.13 -8.16
N GLY A 69 10.46 14.99 -8.82
CA GLY A 69 10.74 15.46 -10.18
C GLY A 69 11.65 16.71 -10.22
N LYS A 70 11.81 17.41 -9.09
CA LYS A 70 12.50 18.70 -9.01
C LYS A 70 13.82 18.64 -8.23
N TYR A 71 13.85 17.90 -7.13
CA TYR A 71 14.97 17.83 -6.20
C TYR A 71 15.60 16.44 -6.20
N SER A 72 16.83 16.35 -5.69
CA SER A 72 17.55 15.08 -5.60
C SER A 72 16.76 14.04 -4.79
N ASN A 73 16.37 12.94 -5.44
CA ASN A 73 15.70 11.81 -4.80
C ASN A 73 16.53 11.21 -3.66
N LYS A 74 17.86 11.25 -3.75
CA LYS A 74 18.76 10.85 -2.65
C LYS A 74 18.56 11.72 -1.42
N LYS A 75 18.55 13.05 -1.60
CA LYS A 75 18.37 14.00 -0.49
C LYS A 75 16.98 13.85 0.12
N ILE A 76 15.93 13.74 -0.70
CA ILE A 76 14.56 13.52 -0.20
C ILE A 76 14.48 12.22 0.59
N LEU A 77 15.04 11.11 0.08
CA LEU A 77 15.05 9.83 0.76
C LEU A 77 15.75 9.93 2.13
N VAL A 78 16.96 10.47 2.19
CA VAL A 78 17.73 10.56 3.44
C VAL A 78 17.04 11.47 4.47
N LEU A 79 16.58 12.66 4.05
CA LEU A 79 15.92 13.60 4.96
C LEU A 79 14.58 13.08 5.48
N SER A 80 13.78 12.45 4.62
CA SER A 80 12.51 11.84 5.04
C SER A 80 12.74 10.61 5.93
N SER A 81 13.77 9.79 5.68
CA SER A 81 14.17 8.68 6.57
C SER A 81 14.62 9.18 7.94
N LEU A 82 15.40 10.27 7.99
CA LEU A 82 15.82 10.89 9.25
C LEU A 82 14.61 11.43 10.03
N ALA A 83 13.74 12.18 9.36
CA ALA A 83 12.54 12.71 10.00
C ALA A 83 11.62 11.57 10.50
N PHE A 84 11.45 10.51 9.72
CA PHE A 84 10.69 9.31 10.11
C PHE A 84 11.29 8.65 11.36
N LEU A 85 12.62 8.50 11.44
CA LEU A 85 13.32 8.00 12.63
C LEU A 85 13.09 8.91 13.85
N VAL A 86 13.32 10.21 13.71
CA VAL A 86 13.17 11.18 14.82
C VAL A 86 11.75 11.12 15.38
N ILE A 87 10.74 11.15 14.50
CA ILE A 87 9.34 11.06 14.91
C ILE A 87 9.03 9.72 15.58
N THR A 88 9.58 8.62 15.07
CA THR A 88 9.41 7.28 15.68
C THR A 88 10.05 7.23 17.08
N ALA A 89 11.21 7.86 17.27
CA ALA A 89 11.91 7.91 18.55
C ALA A 89 11.23 8.80 19.60
N LEU A 90 10.25 9.63 19.20
CA LEU A 90 9.49 10.48 20.11
C LEU A 90 8.25 9.78 20.72
N TYR A 91 7.83 8.61 20.22
CA TYR A 91 6.69 7.88 20.81
C TYR A 91 6.83 7.56 22.30
N PRO A 92 7.99 7.12 22.83
CA PRO A 92 8.14 6.79 24.25
C PRO A 92 7.86 7.95 25.22
N VAL A 93 7.99 9.20 24.76
CA VAL A 93 7.79 10.40 25.58
C VAL A 93 6.39 11.03 25.41
N CYS A 94 5.53 10.42 24.59
CA CYS A 94 4.16 10.88 24.35
C CYS A 94 3.19 10.23 25.34
N HIS A 95 2.87 10.94 26.42
CA HIS A 95 2.02 10.44 27.51
C HIS A 95 0.57 10.92 27.47
N SER A 96 0.15 11.60 26.40
CA SER A 96 -1.22 12.08 26.21
C SER A 96 -1.76 11.76 24.82
N ILE A 97 -3.08 11.68 24.69
CA ILE A 97 -3.74 11.39 23.41
C ILE A 97 -3.43 12.50 22.39
N GLU A 98 -3.40 13.74 22.82
CA GLU A 98 -3.10 14.93 22.01
C GLU A 98 -1.67 14.87 21.47
N SER A 99 -0.69 14.53 22.32
CA SER A 99 0.70 14.37 21.88
C SER A 99 0.85 13.25 20.84
N LEU A 100 0.14 12.13 21.03
CA LEU A 100 0.15 11.02 20.07
C LEU A 100 -0.53 11.41 18.75
N LEU A 101 -1.66 12.12 18.78
CA LEU A 101 -2.33 12.62 17.59
C LEU A 101 -1.43 13.57 16.80
N PHE A 102 -0.76 14.50 17.49
CA PHE A 102 0.20 15.42 16.87
C PHE A 102 1.36 14.66 16.20
N ILE A 103 1.98 13.72 16.91
CA ILE A 103 3.04 12.88 16.34
C ILE A 103 2.53 12.04 15.17
N ARG A 104 1.29 11.54 15.20
CA ARG A 104 0.70 10.79 14.08
C ARG A 104 0.55 11.63 12.81
N VAL A 105 0.22 12.92 12.93
CA VAL A 105 0.21 13.83 11.78
C VAL A 105 1.61 13.97 11.20
N LEU A 106 2.62 14.26 12.04
CA LEU A 106 4.02 14.39 11.59
C LEU A 106 4.53 13.09 10.95
N HIS A 107 4.18 11.95 11.55
CA HIS A 107 4.56 10.64 11.06
C HIS A 107 3.88 10.32 9.71
N GLY A 108 2.62 10.71 9.54
CA GLY A 108 1.91 10.61 8.28
C GLY A 108 2.54 11.45 7.17
N ILE A 109 2.99 12.67 7.48
CA ILE A 109 3.73 13.54 6.54
C ILE A 109 5.02 12.83 6.08
N THR A 110 5.86 12.38 7.02
CA THR A 110 7.12 11.73 6.65
C THR A 110 6.90 10.41 5.92
N PHE A 111 5.89 9.63 6.31
CA PHE A 111 5.46 8.42 5.62
C PHE A 111 5.01 8.69 4.18
N GLY A 112 4.18 9.71 3.95
CA GLY A 112 3.72 10.09 2.62
C GLY A 112 4.87 10.52 1.69
N VAL A 113 5.85 11.26 2.22
CA VAL A 113 7.06 11.65 1.47
C VAL A 113 7.94 10.45 1.17
N ILE A 114 8.30 9.67 2.19
CA ILE A 114 9.26 8.56 2.04
C ILE A 114 8.71 7.46 1.12
N THR A 115 7.42 7.14 1.22
CA THR A 115 6.78 6.12 0.36
C THR A 115 6.72 6.54 -1.10
N THR A 116 6.50 7.83 -1.37
CA THR A 116 6.53 8.40 -2.72
C THR A 116 7.93 8.35 -3.32
N VAL A 117 8.96 8.83 -2.60
CA VAL A 117 10.33 8.84 -3.12
C VAL A 117 10.89 7.43 -3.27
N LYS A 118 10.66 6.51 -2.32
CA LYS A 118 11.17 5.13 -2.44
C LYS A 118 10.52 4.37 -3.59
N GLY A 119 9.20 4.55 -3.81
CA GLY A 119 8.50 3.99 -4.97
C GLY A 119 9.00 4.55 -6.30
N THR A 120 9.37 5.83 -6.31
CA THR A 120 9.99 6.47 -7.48
C THR A 120 11.39 5.94 -7.75
N ILE A 121 12.21 5.80 -6.71
CA ILE A 121 13.57 5.25 -6.85
C ILE A 121 13.51 3.79 -7.31
N SER A 122 12.64 2.96 -6.72
CA SER A 122 12.51 1.55 -7.13
C SER A 122 12.09 1.43 -8.59
N ALA A 123 11.05 2.16 -9.02
CA ALA A 123 10.60 2.19 -10.40
C ALA A 123 11.69 2.59 -11.42
N ARG A 124 12.65 3.42 -11.00
CA ARG A 124 13.76 3.89 -11.83
C ARG A 124 14.99 2.98 -11.80
N LEU A 125 15.15 2.17 -10.76
CA LEU A 125 16.19 1.13 -10.68
C LEU A 125 15.79 -0.13 -11.46
N ILE A 126 14.49 -0.35 -11.66
CA ILE A 126 13.96 -1.52 -12.36
C ILE A 126 14.10 -1.32 -13.88
N PRO A 127 14.71 -2.26 -14.62
CA PRO A 127 14.77 -2.21 -16.08
C PRO A 127 13.37 -2.21 -16.70
N ALA A 128 13.18 -1.47 -17.79
CA ALA A 128 11.87 -1.31 -18.44
C ALA A 128 11.24 -2.67 -18.84
N SER A 129 12.07 -3.62 -19.28
CA SER A 129 11.67 -4.97 -19.69
C SER A 129 11.20 -5.88 -18.55
N ARG A 130 11.44 -5.49 -17.29
CA ARG A 130 11.17 -6.28 -16.08
C ARG A 130 10.39 -5.50 -15.03
N ARG A 131 9.59 -4.51 -15.46
CA ARG A 131 8.85 -3.62 -14.56
C ARG A 131 7.85 -4.35 -13.69
N GLY A 132 7.06 -5.25 -14.26
CA GLY A 132 6.09 -6.06 -13.54
C GLY A 132 6.76 -6.95 -12.51
N GLU A 133 7.83 -7.67 -12.89
CA GLU A 133 8.63 -8.49 -11.99
C GLU A 133 9.22 -7.67 -10.83
N GLY A 134 9.89 -6.56 -11.15
CA GLY A 134 10.54 -5.69 -10.16
C GLY A 134 9.55 -5.01 -9.22
N ILE A 135 8.45 -4.45 -9.71
CA ILE A 135 7.45 -3.76 -8.88
C ILE A 135 6.69 -4.77 -8.02
N SER A 136 6.38 -5.96 -8.55
CA SER A 136 5.76 -7.03 -7.78
C SER A 136 6.66 -7.49 -6.63
N PHE A 137 7.96 -7.67 -6.89
CA PHE A 137 8.94 -8.00 -5.86
C PHE A 137 9.09 -6.87 -4.82
N PHE A 138 9.24 -5.63 -5.26
CA PHE A 138 9.31 -4.47 -4.37
C PHE A 138 8.07 -4.37 -3.45
N SER A 139 6.90 -4.73 -3.97
CA SER A 139 5.64 -4.72 -3.23
C SER A 139 5.53 -5.88 -2.22
N LEU A 140 6.28 -6.98 -2.38
CA LEU A 140 6.35 -8.05 -1.36
C LEU A 140 6.81 -7.50 -0.01
N ALA A 141 7.68 -6.50 0.00
CA ALA A 141 8.12 -5.83 1.23
C ALA A 141 6.94 -5.26 2.05
N MET A 142 5.98 -4.61 1.38
CA MET A 142 4.76 -4.12 2.02
C MET A 142 3.88 -5.27 2.52
N GLY A 143 3.72 -6.31 1.69
CA GLY A 143 2.91 -7.48 2.05
C GLY A 143 3.45 -8.23 3.27
N LEU A 144 4.77 -8.45 3.33
CA LEU A 144 5.44 -9.09 4.46
C LEU A 144 5.32 -8.23 5.73
N ALA A 145 5.53 -6.91 5.60
CA ALA A 145 5.37 -5.98 6.71
C ALA A 145 3.94 -5.96 7.28
N MET A 146 2.92 -6.10 6.42
CA MET A 146 1.52 -6.18 6.82
C MET A 146 1.18 -7.44 7.63
N VAL A 147 2.00 -8.49 7.55
CA VAL A 147 1.82 -9.72 8.34
C VAL A 147 2.68 -9.66 9.60
N VAL A 148 3.97 -9.37 9.45
CA VAL A 148 4.94 -9.39 10.55
C VAL A 148 4.68 -8.23 11.53
N GLY A 149 4.33 -7.05 11.03
CA GLY A 149 4.11 -5.86 11.85
C GLY A 149 2.98 -6.05 12.87
N PRO A 150 1.75 -6.42 12.45
CA PRO A 150 0.64 -6.69 13.36
C PRO A 150 0.94 -7.83 14.33
N TRP A 151 1.61 -8.89 13.87
CA TRP A 151 1.97 -10.02 14.74
C TRP A 151 2.90 -9.55 15.88
N ILE A 152 3.92 -8.75 15.60
CA ILE A 152 4.79 -8.18 16.64
C ILE A 152 4.01 -7.19 17.52
N GLY A 153 3.28 -6.24 16.92
CA GLY A 153 2.54 -5.22 17.65
C GLY A 153 1.55 -5.80 18.66
N LEU A 154 0.76 -6.79 18.24
CA LEU A 154 -0.22 -7.46 19.11
C LEU A 154 0.45 -8.30 20.22
N ASN A 155 1.52 -9.04 19.91
CA ASN A 155 2.21 -9.84 20.94
C ASN A 155 2.91 -8.95 21.98
N MET A 156 3.53 -7.85 21.56
CA MET A 156 4.12 -6.90 22.50
C MET A 156 3.06 -6.21 23.36
N ALA A 157 1.90 -5.86 22.79
CA ALA A 157 0.78 -5.33 23.55
C ALA A 157 0.26 -6.34 24.60
N ARG A 158 0.14 -7.63 24.23
CA ARG A 158 -0.28 -8.71 25.14
C ARG A 158 0.61 -8.83 26.37
N TRP A 159 1.91 -8.58 26.22
CA TRP A 159 2.88 -8.59 27.33
C TRP A 159 3.10 -7.20 27.93
N ASN A 160 2.24 -6.22 27.61
CA ASN A 160 2.30 -4.86 28.11
C ASN A 160 3.64 -4.15 27.81
N ALA A 161 4.33 -4.58 26.74
CA ALA A 161 5.68 -4.19 26.36
C ALA A 161 5.71 -3.00 25.39
N PHE A 162 4.88 -1.98 25.63
CA PHE A 162 4.69 -0.84 24.72
C PHE A 162 5.98 -0.03 24.49
N THR A 163 6.68 0.34 25.55
CA THR A 163 7.93 1.10 25.46
C THR A 163 9.01 0.35 24.67
N ALA A 164 9.11 -0.97 24.89
CA ALA A 164 10.03 -1.81 24.12
C ALA A 164 9.66 -1.84 22.62
N ALA A 165 8.37 -1.84 22.29
CA ALA A 165 7.90 -1.82 20.91
C ALA A 165 8.24 -0.50 20.20
N PHE A 166 8.13 0.64 20.91
CA PHE A 166 8.54 1.94 20.38
C PHE A 166 10.06 2.01 20.11
N TRP A 167 10.88 1.47 21.02
CA TRP A 167 12.32 1.39 20.81
C TRP A 167 12.71 0.42 19.70
N LEU A 168 12.02 -0.72 19.57
CA LEU A 168 12.19 -1.63 18.43
C LEU A 168 11.90 -0.92 17.11
N CYS A 169 10.78 -0.21 17.01
CA CYS A 169 10.44 0.56 15.81
C CYS A 169 11.52 1.61 15.49
N SER A 170 12.04 2.29 16.52
CA SER A 170 13.10 3.30 16.37
C SER A 170 14.42 2.68 15.89
N ALA A 171 14.82 1.53 16.45
CA ALA A 171 16.02 0.81 16.04
C ALA A 171 15.92 0.32 14.58
N VAL A 172 14.76 -0.21 14.19
CA VAL A 172 14.51 -0.66 12.81
C VAL A 172 14.47 0.53 11.84
N ALA A 173 13.88 1.68 12.24
CA ALA A 173 13.94 2.92 11.47
C ALA A 173 15.37 3.46 11.32
N ALA A 174 16.23 3.29 12.35
CA ALA A 174 17.64 3.67 12.29
C ALA A 174 18.42 2.84 11.26
N LEU A 175 18.11 1.55 11.11
CA LEU A 175 18.65 0.76 10.00
C LEU A 175 18.17 1.32 8.63
N GLY A 176 16.94 1.79 8.56
CA GLY A 176 16.37 2.41 7.35
C GLY A 176 17.14 3.63 6.87
N ILE A 177 17.61 4.50 7.76
CA ILE A 177 18.45 5.65 7.37
C ILE A 177 19.83 5.20 6.90
N VAL A 178 20.47 4.21 7.55
CA VAL A 178 21.76 3.66 7.10
C VAL A 178 21.62 3.10 5.68
N LEU A 179 20.57 2.33 5.42
CA LEU A 179 20.28 1.83 4.07
C LEU A 179 20.01 2.97 3.07
N SER A 180 19.28 4.00 3.50
CA SER A 180 19.03 5.20 2.68
C SER A 180 20.32 5.93 2.32
N LEU A 181 21.34 5.90 3.17
CA LEU A 181 22.66 6.51 2.93
C LEU A 181 23.53 5.68 1.98
N ILE A 182 23.41 4.34 1.95
CA ILE A 182 24.22 3.50 1.05
C ILE A 182 23.63 3.32 -0.36
N VAL A 183 22.31 3.53 -0.53
CA VAL A 183 21.65 3.35 -1.85
C VAL A 183 22.17 4.37 -2.86
N THR A 184 22.62 3.91 -4.02
CA THR A 184 22.91 4.77 -5.17
C THR A 184 21.61 5.11 -5.88
N VAL A 185 21.28 6.39 -5.93
CA VAL A 185 19.99 6.86 -6.47
C VAL A 185 20.21 7.46 -7.86
N PRO A 186 19.47 7.02 -8.89
CA PRO A 186 19.55 7.60 -10.23
C PRO A 186 19.27 9.11 -10.26
N PRO A 187 20.02 9.91 -11.06
CA PRO A 187 19.88 11.37 -11.11
C PRO A 187 18.50 11.78 -11.60
N VAL A 188 17.94 12.90 -11.13
CA VAL A 188 16.59 13.33 -11.50
C VAL A 188 16.45 13.51 -13.02
N ILE A 189 15.42 12.92 -13.63
CA ILE A 189 15.09 13.13 -15.04
C ILE A 189 14.22 14.39 -15.11
N ARG A 190 14.74 15.44 -15.75
CA ARG A 190 14.02 16.72 -15.93
C ARG A 190 13.21 16.71 -17.23
N HIS A 191 12.24 17.61 -17.33
CA HIS A 191 11.55 17.87 -18.59
C HIS A 191 12.55 18.32 -19.67
N ALA A 192 12.43 17.77 -20.88
CA ALA A 192 13.30 18.11 -22.00
C ALA A 192 13.12 19.58 -22.47
N ASP A 193 11.94 20.16 -22.25
CA ASP A 193 11.59 21.53 -22.61
C ASP A 193 11.95 22.57 -21.53
N GLY A 194 12.51 22.14 -20.39
CA GLY A 194 12.83 23.03 -19.27
C GLY A 194 11.62 23.53 -18.47
N SER A 195 10.41 23.04 -18.77
CA SER A 195 9.20 23.40 -18.03
C SER A 195 9.30 22.99 -16.56
N LYS A 196 8.76 23.85 -15.68
CA LYS A 196 8.70 23.56 -14.25
C LYS A 196 7.49 22.66 -13.99
N PRO A 197 7.62 21.61 -13.15
CA PRO A 197 6.48 20.79 -12.78
C PRO A 197 5.43 21.66 -12.08
N ASN A 198 4.18 21.59 -12.55
CA ASN A 198 3.05 22.26 -11.91
C ASN A 198 2.90 21.76 -10.47
N LEU A 199 2.62 22.67 -9.54
CA LEU A 199 2.48 22.36 -8.12
C LEU A 199 1.01 22.13 -7.72
N GLY A 200 0.78 21.34 -6.67
CA GLY A 200 -0.54 21.13 -6.06
C GLY A 200 -1.32 19.91 -6.58
N PHE A 201 -2.52 19.71 -6.05
CA PHE A 201 -3.35 18.52 -6.27
C PHE A 201 -3.72 18.29 -7.74
N ALA A 202 -4.05 19.35 -8.49
CA ALA A 202 -4.44 19.23 -9.90
C ALA A 202 -3.33 18.60 -10.76
N ALA A 203 -2.07 18.91 -10.45
CA ALA A 203 -0.92 18.39 -11.16
C ALA A 203 -0.61 16.92 -10.85
N MET A 204 -1.27 16.32 -9.86
CA MET A 204 -1.18 14.88 -9.60
C MET A 204 -1.96 14.04 -10.62
N PHE A 205 -3.00 14.63 -11.21
CA PHE A 205 -3.94 13.92 -12.07
C PHE A 205 -3.44 13.92 -13.52
N ASP A 206 -2.58 12.95 -13.85
CA ASP A 206 -2.23 12.68 -15.24
C ASP A 206 -3.36 11.88 -15.92
N ARG A 207 -3.84 12.36 -17.07
CA ARG A 207 -4.91 11.72 -17.85
C ARG A 207 -4.56 10.27 -18.23
N ALA A 208 -3.27 9.97 -18.40
CA ALA A 208 -2.80 8.64 -18.70
C ALA A 208 -2.92 7.69 -17.49
N ALA A 209 -2.58 8.17 -16.29
CA ALA A 209 -2.55 7.37 -15.07
C ALA A 209 -3.89 7.27 -14.32
N LEU A 210 -4.72 8.32 -14.40
CA LEU A 210 -5.99 8.44 -13.67
C LEU A 210 -6.91 7.22 -13.79
N PRO A 211 -7.11 6.63 -14.98
CA PRO A 211 -8.03 5.50 -15.11
C PRO A 211 -7.59 4.25 -14.31
N PHE A 212 -6.28 3.99 -14.22
CA PHE A 212 -5.73 2.91 -13.39
C PHE A 212 -5.77 3.25 -11.89
N ALA A 213 -5.60 4.54 -11.55
CA ALA A 213 -5.74 5.01 -10.18
C ALA A 213 -7.18 4.84 -9.66
N LEU A 214 -8.19 5.12 -10.48
CA LEU A 214 -9.60 4.89 -10.15
C LEU A 214 -9.90 3.40 -9.89
N VAL A 215 -9.36 2.51 -10.71
CA VAL A 215 -9.49 1.07 -10.48
C VAL A 215 -8.80 0.66 -9.18
N THR A 216 -7.61 1.20 -8.90
CA THR A 216 -6.90 0.99 -7.62
C THR A 216 -7.74 1.46 -6.43
N PHE A 217 -8.39 2.63 -6.54
CA PHE A 217 -9.28 3.18 -5.51
C PHE A 217 -10.44 2.23 -5.21
N PHE A 218 -11.20 1.78 -6.21
CA PHE A 218 -12.34 0.87 -5.97
C PHE A 218 -11.91 -0.48 -5.41
N MET A 219 -10.76 -1.00 -5.85
CA MET A 219 -10.22 -2.26 -5.35
C MET A 219 -9.84 -2.19 -3.88
N THR A 220 -9.23 -1.07 -3.47
CA THR A 220 -8.80 -0.84 -2.08
C THR A 220 -9.98 -0.45 -1.19
N PHE A 221 -10.98 0.24 -1.75
CA PHE A 221 -12.29 0.46 -1.13
C PHE A 221 -12.98 -0.86 -0.79
N SER A 222 -13.05 -1.80 -1.74
CA SER A 222 -13.64 -3.12 -1.48
C SER A 222 -12.87 -3.92 -0.44
N TYR A 223 -11.54 -3.82 -0.44
CA TYR A 223 -10.69 -4.48 0.56
C TYR A 223 -10.81 -3.86 1.95
N ALA A 224 -11.13 -2.57 2.05
CA ALA A 224 -11.29 -1.87 3.33
C ALA A 224 -12.30 -2.56 4.26
N GLY A 225 -13.39 -3.09 3.69
CA GLY A 225 -14.38 -3.85 4.45
C GLY A 225 -13.81 -5.11 5.09
N VAL A 226 -13.00 -5.87 4.35
CA VAL A 226 -12.31 -7.06 4.86
C VAL A 226 -11.35 -6.67 5.97
N SER A 227 -10.54 -5.64 5.76
CA SER A 227 -9.55 -5.22 6.75
C SER A 227 -10.16 -4.67 8.03
N ALA A 228 -11.29 -3.96 7.96
CA ALA A 228 -11.88 -3.29 9.11
C ALA A 228 -12.88 -4.20 9.87
N PHE A 229 -13.63 -5.04 9.16
CA PHE A 229 -14.81 -5.71 9.73
C PHE A 229 -14.73 -7.24 9.75
N LEU A 230 -13.68 -7.86 9.22
CA LEU A 230 -13.55 -9.34 9.21
C LEU A 230 -13.66 -9.95 10.61
N ALA A 231 -12.97 -9.38 11.59
CA ALA A 231 -13.00 -9.90 12.97
C ALA A 231 -14.39 -9.77 13.61
N LEU A 232 -15.11 -8.68 13.34
CA LEU A 232 -16.46 -8.47 13.85
C LEU A 232 -17.46 -9.42 13.20
N TYR A 233 -17.37 -9.61 11.89
CA TYR A 233 -18.21 -10.56 11.17
C TYR A 233 -17.94 -12.01 11.60
N ALA A 234 -16.68 -12.37 11.80
CA ALA A 234 -16.32 -13.69 12.33
C ALA A 234 -16.83 -13.91 13.76
N ARG A 235 -16.88 -12.85 14.59
CA ARG A 235 -17.47 -12.94 15.93
C ARG A 235 -18.97 -13.16 15.89
N GLU A 236 -19.68 -12.46 15.01
CA GLU A 236 -21.13 -12.63 14.83
C GLU A 236 -21.51 -14.06 14.39
N LEU A 237 -20.66 -14.68 13.56
CA LEU A 237 -20.86 -16.04 13.07
C LEU A 237 -20.26 -17.13 13.99
N ASP A 238 -19.65 -16.76 15.12
CA ASP A 238 -18.89 -17.66 16.00
C ASP A 238 -17.75 -18.43 15.30
N LEU A 239 -17.10 -17.76 14.33
CA LEU A 239 -16.01 -18.27 13.49
C LEU A 239 -14.66 -17.59 13.78
N MET A 240 -14.43 -17.10 15.00
CA MET A 240 -13.21 -16.35 15.34
C MET A 240 -11.91 -17.12 15.06
N ALA A 241 -11.89 -18.42 15.30
CA ALA A 241 -10.73 -19.26 14.95
C ALA A 241 -10.48 -19.31 13.43
N ALA A 242 -11.53 -19.26 12.61
CA ALA A 242 -11.43 -19.26 11.16
C ALA A 242 -10.90 -17.93 10.60
N ALA A 243 -11.15 -16.80 11.27
CA ALA A 243 -10.64 -15.49 10.86
C ALA A 243 -9.10 -15.41 10.90
N SER A 244 -8.48 -16.01 11.91
CA SER A 244 -7.01 -16.12 11.98
C SER A 244 -6.46 -16.96 10.81
N ASN A 245 -7.12 -18.08 10.51
CA ASN A 245 -6.75 -18.95 9.39
C ASN A 245 -7.03 -18.31 8.02
N PHE A 246 -8.07 -17.47 7.91
CA PHE A 246 -8.33 -16.62 6.75
C PHE A 246 -7.14 -15.71 6.47
N LEU A 247 -6.64 -14.99 7.48
CA LEU A 247 -5.56 -14.03 7.31
C LEU A 247 -4.25 -14.72 6.93
N LEU A 248 -4.00 -15.90 7.51
CA LEU A 248 -2.86 -16.74 7.16
C LEU A 248 -2.94 -17.23 5.70
N CYS A 249 -4.09 -17.77 5.30
CA CYS A 249 -4.35 -18.21 3.93
C CYS A 249 -4.19 -17.06 2.93
N TYR A 250 -4.80 -15.92 3.23
CA TYR A 250 -4.67 -14.68 2.46
C TYR A 250 -3.20 -14.27 2.28
N ALA A 251 -2.41 -14.27 3.36
CA ALA A 251 -1.00 -13.91 3.32
C ALA A 251 -0.17 -14.87 2.45
N ILE A 252 -0.38 -16.18 2.61
CA ILE A 252 0.32 -17.22 1.84
C ILE A 252 0.05 -17.05 0.35
N PHE A 253 -1.23 -16.98 -0.05
CA PHE A 253 -1.59 -16.83 -1.46
C PHE A 253 -1.16 -15.48 -2.04
N LEU A 254 -1.27 -14.40 -1.28
CA LEU A 254 -0.74 -13.09 -1.68
C LEU A 254 0.77 -13.17 -1.98
N MET A 255 1.54 -13.82 -1.11
CA MET A 255 2.99 -13.94 -1.30
C MET A 255 3.33 -14.82 -2.50
N ILE A 256 2.72 -16.00 -2.61
CA ILE A 256 2.93 -16.95 -3.71
C ILE A 256 2.59 -16.28 -5.04
N CYS A 257 1.38 -15.72 -5.18
CA CYS A 257 0.93 -15.14 -6.45
C CYS A 257 1.80 -13.94 -6.85
N ARG A 258 2.20 -13.05 -5.92
CA ARG A 258 3.08 -11.90 -6.23
C ARG A 258 4.41 -12.31 -6.84
N THR A 259 4.97 -13.45 -6.47
CA THR A 259 6.21 -13.96 -7.09
C THR A 259 6.07 -14.24 -8.59
N PHE A 260 4.88 -14.65 -9.04
CA PHE A 260 4.65 -15.06 -10.43
C PHE A 260 3.97 -13.99 -11.28
N THR A 261 3.04 -13.22 -10.69
CA THR A 261 2.18 -12.29 -11.44
C THR A 261 2.97 -11.17 -12.11
N GLY A 262 4.08 -10.71 -11.53
CA GLY A 262 4.95 -9.72 -12.15
C GLY A 262 5.57 -10.22 -13.47
N ASN A 263 6.13 -11.43 -13.47
CA ASN A 263 6.75 -12.04 -14.64
C ASN A 263 5.73 -12.36 -15.74
N ILE A 264 4.51 -12.80 -15.35
CA ILE A 264 3.41 -13.01 -16.30
C ILE A 264 2.99 -11.68 -16.93
N CYS A 265 2.90 -10.61 -16.13
CA CYS A 265 2.58 -9.27 -16.60
C CYS A 265 3.58 -8.79 -17.65
N ASP A 266 4.88 -8.99 -17.43
CA ASP A 266 5.92 -8.56 -18.38
C ASP A 266 5.90 -9.38 -19.68
N LYS A 267 5.69 -10.70 -19.60
CA LYS A 267 5.77 -11.60 -20.77
C LYS A 267 4.51 -11.65 -21.62
N LYS A 268 3.33 -11.71 -20.98
CA LYS A 268 2.04 -11.90 -21.65
C LYS A 268 1.22 -10.61 -21.68
N GLY A 269 1.57 -9.64 -20.87
CA GLY A 269 0.84 -8.40 -20.69
C GLY A 269 -0.11 -8.43 -19.49
N PRO A 270 -0.51 -7.24 -19.00
CA PRO A 270 -1.24 -7.09 -17.74
C PRO A 270 -2.64 -7.72 -17.74
N LYS A 271 -3.31 -7.81 -18.90
CA LYS A 271 -4.65 -8.40 -19.01
C LYS A 271 -4.74 -9.86 -18.52
N TYR A 272 -3.67 -10.64 -18.71
CA TYR A 272 -3.63 -12.05 -18.28
C TYR A 272 -3.46 -12.22 -16.78
N VAL A 273 -3.14 -11.15 -16.07
CA VAL A 273 -3.06 -11.13 -14.60
C VAL A 273 -4.31 -10.47 -14.03
N VAL A 274 -4.68 -9.29 -14.55
CA VAL A 274 -5.75 -8.48 -13.97
C VAL A 274 -7.09 -9.20 -13.99
N PHE A 275 -7.55 -9.75 -15.13
CA PHE A 275 -8.89 -10.36 -15.18
C PHE A 275 -9.04 -11.59 -14.26
N PRO A 276 -8.10 -12.56 -14.24
CA PRO A 276 -8.18 -13.68 -13.29
C PRO A 276 -8.13 -13.22 -11.83
N CYS A 277 -7.31 -12.21 -11.51
CA CYS A 277 -7.23 -11.68 -10.15
C CYS A 277 -8.51 -10.95 -9.73
N LEU A 278 -9.11 -10.15 -10.62
CA LEU A 278 -10.39 -9.49 -10.35
C LEU A 278 -11.53 -10.51 -10.15
N LEU A 279 -11.55 -11.58 -10.95
CA LEU A 279 -12.51 -12.67 -10.80
C LEU A 279 -12.31 -13.38 -9.44
N ALA A 280 -11.07 -13.75 -9.11
CA ALA A 280 -10.77 -14.37 -7.82
C ALA A 280 -11.15 -13.45 -6.64
N PHE A 281 -10.89 -12.15 -6.74
CA PHE A 281 -11.26 -11.20 -5.68
C PHE A 281 -12.78 -11.09 -5.52
N THR A 282 -13.51 -11.03 -6.65
CA THR A 282 -14.98 -10.98 -6.67
C THR A 282 -15.58 -12.23 -6.04
N ILE A 283 -15.14 -13.41 -6.48
CA ILE A 283 -15.60 -14.70 -5.92
C ILE A 283 -15.25 -14.78 -4.44
N GLY A 284 -14.05 -14.36 -4.05
CA GLY A 284 -13.62 -14.33 -2.66
C GLY A 284 -14.50 -13.44 -1.78
N LEU A 285 -14.86 -12.24 -2.22
CA LEU A 285 -15.75 -11.35 -1.49
C LEU A 285 -17.19 -11.90 -1.38
N VAL A 286 -17.71 -12.50 -2.45
CA VAL A 286 -19.03 -13.16 -2.42
C VAL A 286 -19.00 -14.37 -1.48
N ALA A 287 -17.96 -15.22 -1.57
CA ALA A 287 -17.80 -16.37 -0.69
C ALA A 287 -17.67 -15.94 0.78
N LEU A 288 -16.97 -14.84 1.06
CA LEU A 288 -16.89 -14.29 2.40
C LEU A 288 -18.27 -13.81 2.88
N GLY A 289 -19.00 -13.03 2.08
CA GLY A 289 -20.31 -12.51 2.46
C GLY A 289 -21.39 -13.59 2.70
N TYR A 290 -21.23 -14.77 2.11
CA TYR A 290 -22.14 -15.91 2.28
C TYR A 290 -21.52 -17.04 3.11
N THR A 291 -20.50 -16.75 3.91
CA THR A 291 -19.79 -17.79 4.64
C THR A 291 -20.69 -18.41 5.73
N ASN A 292 -20.81 -19.74 5.71
CA ASN A 292 -21.61 -20.50 6.68
C ASN A 292 -20.75 -21.43 7.55
N GLY A 293 -19.43 -21.31 7.47
CA GLY A 293 -18.51 -22.15 8.24
C GLY A 293 -17.05 -21.82 8.00
N SER A 294 -16.18 -22.41 8.82
CA SER A 294 -14.74 -22.11 8.86
C SER A 294 -14.04 -22.31 7.52
N ILE A 295 -14.38 -23.37 6.79
CA ILE A 295 -13.72 -23.73 5.53
C ILE A 295 -13.99 -22.67 4.46
N MET A 296 -15.25 -22.25 4.30
CA MET A 296 -15.64 -21.24 3.31
C MET A 296 -14.98 -19.89 3.60
N MET A 297 -14.87 -19.51 4.88
CA MET A 297 -14.12 -18.33 5.29
C MET A 297 -12.65 -18.47 4.89
N ILE A 298 -11.98 -19.57 5.22
CA ILE A 298 -10.56 -19.77 4.88
C ILE A 298 -10.31 -19.74 3.36
N ILE A 299 -11.17 -20.38 2.56
CA ILE A 299 -11.10 -20.37 1.10
C ILE A 299 -11.27 -18.95 0.55
N SER A 300 -12.22 -18.18 1.11
CA SER A 300 -12.42 -16.78 0.71
C SER A 300 -11.15 -15.94 0.95
N GLY A 301 -10.41 -16.19 2.04
CA GLY A 301 -9.12 -15.55 2.31
C GLY A 301 -8.08 -15.84 1.23
N GLY A 302 -7.98 -17.09 0.79
CA GLY A 302 -7.10 -17.48 -0.31
C GLY A 302 -7.45 -16.77 -1.62
N LEU A 303 -8.74 -16.76 -2.00
CA LEU A 303 -9.23 -16.10 -3.22
C LEU A 303 -8.99 -14.58 -3.20
N ILE A 304 -9.26 -13.93 -2.05
CA ILE A 304 -8.98 -12.50 -1.85
C ILE A 304 -7.47 -12.23 -1.92
N GLY A 305 -6.64 -13.14 -1.38
CA GLY A 305 -5.17 -13.06 -1.41
C GLY A 305 -4.61 -13.13 -2.83
N ILE A 306 -5.11 -14.07 -3.64
CA ILE A 306 -4.80 -14.17 -5.07
C ILE A 306 -5.23 -12.89 -5.79
N GLY A 307 -6.46 -12.42 -5.54
CA GLY A 307 -7.04 -11.31 -6.25
C GLY A 307 -6.43 -9.95 -5.91
N TYR A 308 -6.72 -9.43 -4.72
CA TYR A 308 -6.27 -8.12 -4.27
C TYR A 308 -4.73 -8.06 -4.11
N GLY A 309 -4.14 -9.14 -3.59
CA GLY A 309 -2.71 -9.22 -3.35
C GLY A 309 -1.88 -9.02 -4.62
N SER A 310 -2.24 -9.66 -5.72
CA SER A 310 -1.46 -9.61 -6.96
C SER A 310 -1.81 -8.47 -7.91
N VAL A 311 -3.04 -7.97 -7.90
CA VAL A 311 -3.49 -6.96 -8.87
C VAL A 311 -2.95 -5.56 -8.55
N THR A 312 -2.71 -5.26 -7.26
CA THR A 312 -2.18 -3.97 -6.78
C THR A 312 -0.82 -3.59 -7.40
N PRO A 313 0.23 -4.44 -7.39
CA PRO A 313 1.50 -4.12 -8.05
C PRO A 313 1.39 -4.05 -9.58
N VAL A 314 0.45 -4.77 -10.20
CA VAL A 314 0.21 -4.67 -11.65
C VAL A 314 -0.37 -3.31 -12.01
N PHE A 315 -1.34 -2.80 -11.24
CA PHE A 315 -1.83 -1.44 -11.47
C PHE A 315 -0.78 -0.37 -11.21
N GLN A 316 0.07 -0.54 -10.18
CA GLN A 316 1.22 0.34 -9.99
C GLN A 316 2.14 0.34 -11.22
N THR A 317 2.42 -0.85 -11.76
CA THR A 317 3.24 -1.01 -12.98
C THR A 317 2.61 -0.31 -14.18
N GLN A 318 1.30 -0.44 -14.37
CA GLN A 318 0.58 0.22 -15.47
C GLN A 318 0.53 1.73 -15.32
N ILE A 319 0.31 2.24 -14.10
CA ILE A 319 0.35 3.67 -13.80
C ILE A 319 1.72 4.25 -14.17
N ILE A 320 2.79 3.64 -13.69
CA ILE A 320 4.17 4.07 -13.99
C ILE A 320 4.48 3.96 -15.48
N SER A 321 4.00 2.91 -16.14
CA SER A 321 4.26 2.67 -17.58
C SER A 321 3.38 3.49 -18.51
N SER A 322 2.34 4.14 -17.98
CA SER A 322 1.45 5.02 -18.75
C SER A 322 1.93 6.46 -18.83
N VAL A 323 2.97 6.83 -18.08
CA VAL A 323 3.47 8.20 -18.01
C VAL A 323 4.91 8.30 -18.49
N GLU A 324 5.30 9.50 -18.86
CA GLU A 324 6.68 9.81 -19.22
C GLU A 324 7.64 9.63 -18.02
N PRO A 325 8.92 9.29 -18.25
CA PRO A 325 9.89 9.01 -17.18
C PRO A 325 10.02 10.11 -16.12
N HIS A 326 9.86 11.38 -16.50
CA HIS A 326 9.92 12.52 -15.59
C HIS A 326 8.69 12.64 -14.67
N LYS A 327 7.57 11.99 -15.01
CA LYS A 327 6.31 12.00 -14.24
C LYS A 327 6.14 10.78 -13.33
N ILE A 328 7.08 9.83 -13.31
CA ILE A 328 7.00 8.60 -12.49
C ILE A 328 6.73 8.91 -11.01
N GLY A 329 7.29 10.01 -10.49
CA GLY A 329 7.06 10.44 -9.12
C GLY A 329 5.62 10.84 -8.82
N VAL A 330 5.03 11.63 -9.73
CA VAL A 330 3.63 12.04 -9.66
C VAL A 330 2.70 10.84 -9.82
N ALA A 331 3.03 9.93 -10.73
CA ALA A 331 2.25 8.71 -10.95
C ALA A 331 2.27 7.77 -9.73
N ASN A 332 3.41 7.58 -9.07
CA ASN A 332 3.49 6.83 -7.82
C ASN A 332 2.71 7.50 -6.69
N SER A 333 2.79 8.83 -6.60
CA SER A 333 1.99 9.59 -5.64
C SER A 333 0.50 9.36 -5.84
N LEU A 334 0.02 9.43 -7.09
CA LEU A 334 -1.37 9.15 -7.46
C LEU A 334 -1.79 7.71 -7.09
N PHE A 335 -0.94 6.71 -7.35
CA PHE A 335 -1.21 5.31 -6.98
C PHE A 335 -1.42 5.15 -5.47
N PHE A 336 -0.47 5.63 -4.66
CA PHE A 336 -0.60 5.49 -3.21
C PHE A 336 -1.73 6.34 -2.64
N ASN A 337 -2.00 7.53 -3.20
CA ASN A 337 -3.16 8.32 -2.81
C ASN A 337 -4.47 7.60 -3.10
N ALA A 338 -4.61 6.99 -4.28
CA ALA A 338 -5.79 6.20 -4.61
C ALA A 338 -5.96 5.00 -3.66
N MET A 339 -4.85 4.34 -3.28
CA MET A 339 -4.86 3.22 -2.34
C MET A 339 -5.28 3.66 -0.93
N ASP A 340 -4.63 4.69 -0.39
CA ASP A 340 -4.89 5.19 0.97
C ASP A 340 -6.30 5.79 1.07
N ALA A 341 -6.74 6.56 0.06
CA ALA A 341 -8.08 7.15 0.02
C ALA A 341 -9.16 6.07 -0.15
N GLY A 342 -8.94 5.07 -1.02
CA GLY A 342 -9.87 3.96 -1.19
C GLY A 342 -10.05 3.18 0.11
N MET A 343 -8.94 2.87 0.79
CA MET A 343 -8.97 2.22 2.09
C MET A 343 -9.72 3.05 3.16
N ALA A 344 -9.41 4.34 3.28
CA ALA A 344 -10.00 5.20 4.31
C ALA A 344 -11.49 5.48 4.06
N ILE A 345 -11.85 5.90 2.85
CA ILE A 345 -13.24 6.21 2.49
C ILE A 345 -14.07 4.92 2.47
N GLY A 346 -13.50 3.80 1.99
CA GLY A 346 -14.15 2.50 2.00
C GLY A 346 -14.50 2.02 3.40
N ALA A 347 -13.54 2.07 4.34
CA ALA A 347 -13.78 1.68 5.72
C ALA A 347 -14.87 2.54 6.38
N PHE A 348 -14.85 3.86 6.14
CA PHE A 348 -15.85 4.77 6.67
C PHE A 348 -17.26 4.50 6.13
N ILE A 349 -17.41 4.46 4.79
CA ILE A 349 -18.72 4.24 4.15
C ILE A 349 -19.26 2.85 4.49
N MET A 350 -18.43 1.80 4.41
CA MET A 350 -18.86 0.46 4.78
C MET A 350 -19.21 0.36 6.27
N GLY A 351 -18.50 1.07 7.16
CA GLY A 351 -18.83 1.12 8.57
C GLY A 351 -20.23 1.69 8.84
N MET A 352 -20.59 2.79 8.17
CA MET A 352 -21.94 3.35 8.24
C MET A 352 -23.01 2.38 7.68
N MET A 353 -22.64 1.58 6.68
CA MET A 353 -23.57 0.60 6.10
C MET A 353 -23.85 -0.58 7.03
N VAL A 354 -22.88 -1.00 7.86
CA VAL A 354 -23.00 -2.21 8.71
C VAL A 354 -24.26 -2.18 9.58
N GLU A 355 -24.58 -1.06 10.22
CA GLU A 355 -25.76 -0.96 11.10
C GLU A 355 -27.09 -1.13 10.35
N SER A 356 -27.13 -0.71 9.08
CA SER A 356 -28.36 -0.71 8.27
C SER A 356 -28.58 -1.98 7.44
N VAL A 357 -27.50 -2.60 6.94
CA VAL A 357 -27.57 -3.72 6.00
C VAL A 357 -26.75 -4.95 6.41
N GLY A 358 -25.99 -4.86 7.51
CA GLY A 358 -25.18 -5.95 8.06
C GLY A 358 -23.88 -6.23 7.30
N TYR A 359 -23.02 -7.08 7.88
CA TYR A 359 -21.70 -7.39 7.33
C TYR A 359 -21.74 -8.14 5.98
N ARG A 360 -22.70 -9.03 5.78
CA ARG A 360 -22.85 -9.75 4.50
C ARG A 360 -22.95 -8.77 3.32
N MET A 361 -23.74 -7.71 3.47
CA MET A 361 -24.01 -6.77 2.39
C MET A 361 -22.81 -5.88 2.06
N ILE A 362 -21.93 -5.56 3.01
CA ILE A 362 -20.71 -4.80 2.70
C ILE A 362 -19.74 -5.59 1.83
N TYR A 363 -19.64 -6.92 2.02
CA TYR A 363 -18.78 -7.77 1.18
C TYR A 363 -19.38 -7.97 -0.22
N VAL A 364 -20.69 -8.14 -0.34
CA VAL A 364 -21.39 -8.22 -1.63
C VAL A 364 -21.29 -6.89 -2.38
N ALA A 365 -21.48 -5.75 -1.71
CA ALA A 365 -21.28 -4.43 -2.30
C ALA A 365 -19.83 -4.24 -2.76
N GLY A 366 -18.86 -4.68 -1.96
CA GLY A 366 -17.44 -4.73 -2.34
C GLY A 366 -17.20 -5.55 -3.61
N ALA A 367 -17.84 -6.72 -3.75
CA ALA A 367 -17.75 -7.54 -4.95
C ALA A 367 -18.31 -6.82 -6.20
N VAL A 368 -19.46 -6.15 -6.06
CA VAL A 368 -20.03 -5.33 -7.14
C VAL A 368 -19.07 -4.22 -7.56
N LEU A 369 -18.45 -3.53 -6.60
CA LEU A 369 -17.44 -2.50 -6.88
C LEU A 369 -16.22 -3.06 -7.62
N VAL A 370 -15.76 -4.28 -7.29
CA VAL A 370 -14.67 -4.95 -8.03
C VAL A 370 -15.07 -5.26 -9.47
N VAL A 371 -16.30 -5.72 -9.69
CA VAL A 371 -16.83 -5.95 -11.06
C VAL A 371 -16.88 -4.64 -11.85
N LEU A 372 -17.38 -3.56 -11.24
CA LEU A 372 -17.41 -2.23 -11.86
C LEU A 372 -15.98 -1.74 -12.18
N ALA A 373 -15.02 -1.94 -11.27
CA ALA A 373 -13.62 -1.62 -11.50
C ALA A 373 -13.03 -2.42 -12.68
N GLY A 374 -13.40 -3.70 -12.81
CA GLY A 374 -13.03 -4.55 -13.93
C GLY A 374 -13.65 -4.11 -15.26
N ALA A 375 -14.91 -3.68 -15.25
CA ALA A 375 -15.58 -3.13 -16.42
C ALA A 375 -14.91 -1.82 -16.88
N LEU A 376 -14.60 -0.92 -15.93
CA LEU A 376 -13.85 0.30 -16.20
C LEU A 376 -12.48 -0.02 -16.84
N TYR A 377 -11.75 -0.98 -16.29
CA TYR A 377 -10.47 -1.44 -16.83
C TYR A 377 -10.61 -2.02 -18.26
N ALA A 378 -11.64 -2.83 -18.52
CA ALA A 378 -11.88 -3.42 -19.83
C ALA A 378 -12.17 -2.34 -20.90
N VAL A 379 -12.99 -1.33 -20.57
CA VAL A 379 -13.27 -0.19 -21.45
C VAL A 379 -12.00 0.61 -21.75
N GLN A 380 -11.16 0.83 -20.75
CA GLN A 380 -9.88 1.53 -20.91
C GLN A 380 -8.93 0.77 -21.85
N MET A 381 -8.83 -0.55 -21.67
CA MET A 381 -8.01 -1.41 -22.52
C MET A 381 -8.48 -1.43 -23.97
N LYS A 382 -9.79 -1.37 -24.21
CA LYS A 382 -10.35 -1.30 -25.57
C LYS A 382 -10.06 0.05 -26.24
N LYS A 383 -10.11 1.15 -25.49
CA LYS A 383 -9.86 2.52 -26.01
C LYS A 383 -8.39 2.81 -26.32
N ARG A 384 -7.45 2.22 -25.57
CA ARG A 384 -6.01 2.54 -25.71
C ARG A 384 -5.25 1.65 -26.69
N GLY A 385 -5.90 0.63 -27.28
CA GLY A 385 -5.18 -0.43 -27.97
C GLY A 385 -4.23 -1.16 -27.01
N VAL A 386 -3.58 -2.22 -27.49
CA VAL A 386 -2.49 -2.85 -26.74
C VAL A 386 -1.36 -1.82 -26.66
N MET A 387 -1.29 -1.02 -25.60
CA MET A 387 -0.12 -0.18 -25.36
C MET A 387 1.09 -1.11 -25.39
N PRO A 388 2.02 -0.96 -26.33
CA PRO A 388 3.27 -1.69 -26.25
C PRO A 388 3.88 -1.29 -24.90
N LEU A 389 4.13 -2.27 -24.03
CA LEU A 389 5.10 -2.09 -22.96
C LEU A 389 6.37 -1.66 -23.68
N VAL A 390 6.75 -0.38 -23.54
CA VAL A 390 7.83 0.30 -24.27
C VAL A 390 8.90 -0.71 -24.67
N SER A 391 8.88 -1.13 -25.94
CA SER A 391 9.89 -2.03 -26.46
C SER A 391 11.19 -1.23 -26.58
N THR A 392 12.29 -1.91 -26.31
CA THR A 392 13.68 -1.43 -26.20
C THR A 392 14.25 -0.69 -27.41
N SER A 393 13.46 -0.28 -28.39
CA SER A 393 13.92 0.28 -29.68
C SER A 393 14.04 1.80 -29.73
N GLU A 394 13.71 2.55 -28.67
CA GLU A 394 13.76 4.03 -28.68
C GLU A 394 14.79 4.64 -27.73
N LEU A 395 15.79 3.87 -27.27
CA LEU A 395 16.82 4.35 -26.33
C LEU A 395 18.27 4.11 -26.79
N HIS A 396 18.51 4.01 -28.10
CA HIS A 396 19.87 4.02 -28.65
C HIS A 396 20.08 5.20 -29.58
#